data_AF-A0A2M9Z6J9-F1
#
_entry.id   AF-A0A2M9Z6J9-F1
#
_cell.length_a   1.000
_cell.length_b   1.000
_cell.length_c   1.000
_cell.angle_alpha   90.00
_cell.angle_beta   90.00
_cell.angle_gamma   90.00
#
_symmetry.space_group_name_H-M   'P 1'
#
loop_
_entity.id
_entity.type
_entity.pdbx_description
1 polymer ?
#
loop_
_entity_poly.entity_id
_entity_poly.type
_entity_poly.pdbx_seq_one_letter_code
_entity_poly.pdbx_strand_id
1 'polypeptide(L)'
;MENKKIKWLIYTVLVGLIPVLSRLLIWSVTKTNQITAISASDFISFGLILHISNINEIEHLEATDKSWKTIQNGTSIAFIAMYSVLFALLLFKESNAEMIDLIAIERSSLGLSIVSFIISFSVFHRISKLRTTGE
;
A
#
# COMPACT_ATOMS: atom_id res chain seq x y z
N MET A 1 -0.11 6.17 25.95
CA MET A 1 -0.22 6.69 24.57
C MET A 1 0.62 5.95 23.54
N GLU A 2 1.80 5.42 23.87
CA GLU A 2 2.72 4.75 22.93
C GLU A 2 2.09 3.55 22.18
N ASN A 3 1.20 2.82 22.88
CA ASN A 3 0.47 1.68 22.34
C ASN A 3 -0.46 1.99 21.16
N LYS A 4 -1.04 3.21 21.05
CA LYS A 4 -1.92 3.53 19.91
C LYS A 4 -1.11 3.76 18.62
N LYS A 5 0.13 4.24 18.74
CA LYS A 5 1.02 4.55 17.61
C LYS A 5 1.55 3.29 16.95
N ILE A 6 2.15 2.41 17.75
CA ILE A 6 2.65 1.11 17.29
C ILE A 6 1.50 0.27 16.71
N LYS A 7 0.32 0.31 17.35
CA LYS A 7 -0.88 -0.35 16.82
C LYS A 7 -1.24 0.10 15.41
N TRP A 8 -1.24 1.40 15.12
CA TRP A 8 -1.61 1.88 13.79
C TRP A 8 -0.63 1.41 12.70
N LEU A 9 0.68 1.58 12.92
CA LEU A 9 1.68 1.14 11.95
C LEU A 9 1.62 -0.38 11.75
N ILE A 10 1.48 -1.13 12.86
CA ILE A 10 1.30 -2.59 12.81
C ILE A 10 0.02 -2.94 12.05
N TYR A 11 -1.12 -2.30 12.33
CA TYR A 11 -2.37 -2.64 11.65
C TYR A 11 -2.31 -2.29 10.16
N THR A 12 -1.86 -1.10 9.77
CA THR A 12 -1.76 -0.70 8.37
C THR A 12 -0.76 -1.55 7.59
N VAL A 13 0.43 -1.79 8.14
CA VAL A 13 1.47 -2.56 7.45
C VAL A 13 1.14 -4.06 7.46
N LEU A 14 0.70 -4.64 8.58
CA LEU A 14 0.33 -6.06 8.62
C LEU A 14 -0.90 -6.34 7.77
N VAL A 15 -1.95 -5.50 7.83
CA VAL A 15 -3.14 -5.66 6.98
C VAL A 15 -2.75 -5.50 5.50
N GLY A 16 -1.89 -4.53 5.20
CA GLY A 16 -1.33 -4.36 3.86
C GLY A 16 -0.56 -5.57 3.35
N LEU A 17 0.14 -6.29 4.24
CA LEU A 17 0.90 -7.49 3.90
C LEU A 17 0.07 -8.78 3.82
N ILE A 18 -1.21 -8.75 4.23
CA ILE A 18 -2.09 -9.94 4.17
C ILE A 18 -2.08 -10.62 2.80
N PRO A 19 -2.21 -9.91 1.65
CA PRO A 19 -2.16 -10.54 0.33
C PRO A 19 -0.85 -11.28 0.06
N VAL A 20 0.29 -10.66 0.38
CA VAL A 20 1.63 -11.26 0.22
C VAL A 20 1.78 -12.49 1.11
N LEU A 21 1.42 -12.38 2.39
CA LEU A 21 1.52 -13.49 3.34
C LEU A 21 0.60 -14.64 2.96
N SER A 22 -0.62 -14.35 2.51
CA SER A 22 -1.57 -15.34 2.01
C SER A 22 -0.99 -16.09 0.81
N ARG A 23 -0.40 -15.37 -0.15
CA ARG A 23 0.23 -16.00 -1.32
C ARG A 23 1.43 -16.87 -0.91
N LEU A 24 2.27 -16.42 0.02
CA LEU A 24 3.40 -17.20 0.52
C LEU A 24 2.96 -18.50 1.22
N LEU A 25 1.88 -18.45 2.01
CA LEU A 25 1.31 -19.65 2.62
C LEU A 25 0.79 -20.63 1.56
N ILE A 26 0.04 -20.13 0.58
CA ILE A 26 -0.46 -20.95 -0.54
C ILE A 26 0.71 -21.55 -1.33
N TRP A 27 1.73 -20.76 -1.63
CA TRP A 27 2.94 -21.20 -2.31
C TRP A 27 3.65 -22.31 -1.55
N SER A 28 3.78 -22.19 -0.22
CA SER A 28 4.46 -23.18 0.63
C SER A 28 3.78 -24.55 0.67
N VAL A 29 2.47 -24.62 0.41
CA VAL A 29 1.70 -25.88 0.43
C VAL A 29 1.40 -26.42 -0.97
N THR A 30 1.77 -25.68 -2.02
CA THR A 30 1.51 -26.04 -3.42
C THR A 30 2.75 -26.72 -4.03
N LYS A 31 2.54 -27.62 -4.99
CA LYS A 31 3.63 -28.24 -5.74
C LYS A 31 4.46 -27.19 -6.48
N THR A 32 5.77 -27.42 -6.55
CA THR A 32 6.75 -26.53 -7.20
C THR A 32 6.31 -26.12 -8.62
N ASN A 33 6.49 -24.84 -8.95
CA ASN A 33 6.17 -24.20 -10.24
C ASN A 33 4.69 -23.99 -10.62
N GLN A 34 3.71 -24.29 -9.76
CA GLN A 34 2.31 -23.97 -10.09
C GLN A 34 1.88 -22.57 -9.67
N ILE A 35 2.50 -22.01 -8.64
CA ILE A 35 2.18 -20.69 -8.09
C ILE A 35 3.50 -19.95 -7.88
N THR A 36 3.53 -18.66 -8.20
CA THR A 36 4.68 -17.80 -7.89
C THR A 36 4.62 -17.36 -6.44
N ALA A 37 5.77 -17.26 -5.77
CA ALA A 37 5.83 -16.86 -4.36
C ALA A 37 5.30 -15.43 -4.13
N ILE A 38 5.53 -14.54 -5.11
CA ILE A 38 5.05 -13.15 -5.15
C ILE A 38 4.53 -12.85 -6.55
N SER A 39 3.69 -11.81 -6.67
CA SER A 39 3.25 -11.27 -7.95
C SER A 39 2.96 -9.78 -7.87
N ALA A 40 2.80 -9.15 -9.04
CA ALA A 40 2.36 -7.77 -9.16
C ALA A 40 1.08 -7.44 -8.34
N SER A 41 0.11 -8.37 -8.26
CA SER A 41 -1.13 -8.12 -7.54
C SER A 41 -0.88 -7.85 -6.06
N ASP A 42 0.12 -8.52 -5.46
CA ASP A 42 0.38 -8.40 -4.05
C ASP A 42 0.93 -7.00 -3.71
N PHE A 43 1.83 -6.48 -4.56
CA PHE A 43 2.39 -5.13 -4.40
C PHE A 43 1.36 -4.03 -4.68
N ILE A 44 0.47 -4.24 -5.66
CA ILE A 44 -0.63 -3.33 -5.96
C ILE A 44 -1.59 -3.26 -4.76
N SER A 45 -2.03 -4.41 -4.25
CA SER A 45 -2.92 -4.46 -3.08
C SER A 45 -2.26 -3.85 -1.84
N PHE A 46 -0.98 -4.13 -1.60
CA PHE A 46 -0.24 -3.53 -0.49
C PHE A 46 -0.24 -2.00 -0.57
N GLY A 47 0.13 -1.44 -1.73
CA GLY A 47 0.15 0.00 -1.94
C GLY A 47 -1.22 0.67 -1.79
N LEU A 48 -2.29 0.04 -2.31
CA LEU A 48 -3.65 0.52 -2.13
C LEU A 48 -4.04 0.60 -0.65
N ILE A 49 -3.77 -0.46 0.12
CA ILE A 49 -4.09 -0.50 1.55
C ILE A 49 -3.33 0.57 2.33
N LEU A 50 -2.05 0.80 2.00
CA LEU A 50 -1.24 1.86 2.61
C LEU A 50 -1.87 3.24 2.41
N HIS A 51 -2.25 3.59 1.19
CA HIS A 51 -2.81 4.91 0.88
C HIS A 51 -4.22 5.12 1.43
N ILE A 52 -5.08 4.10 1.39
CA ILE A 52 -6.41 4.15 2.02
C ILE A 52 -6.26 4.36 3.54
N SER A 53 -5.33 3.64 4.16
CA SER A 53 -5.05 3.78 5.60
C SER A 53 -4.52 5.16 5.96
N ASN A 54 -3.62 5.72 5.13
CA ASN A 54 -3.10 7.08 5.33
C ASN A 54 -4.24 8.11 5.30
N ILE A 55 -5.12 8.06 4.29
CA ILE A 55 -6.26 8.98 4.17
C ILE A 55 -7.16 8.85 5.40
N ASN A 56 -7.53 7.62 5.76
CA ASN A 56 -8.40 7.35 6.90
C ASN A 56 -7.82 7.91 8.21
N GLU A 57 -6.51 7.78 8.43
CA GLU A 57 -5.86 8.30 9.64
C GLU A 57 -5.75 9.82 9.64
N ILE A 58 -5.42 10.41 8.50
CA ILE A 58 -5.23 11.85 8.34
C ILE A 58 -6.56 12.59 8.50
N GLU A 59 -7.67 12.02 8.01
CA GLU A 59 -9.01 12.63 8.05
C GLU A 59 -9.38 13.12 9.46
N HIS A 60 -9.08 12.29 10.47
CA HIS A 60 -9.42 12.51 11.88
C HIS A 60 -8.47 13.45 12.65
N LEU A 61 -7.45 14.02 11.99
CA LEU A 61 -6.52 14.96 12.64
C LEU A 61 -7.12 16.38 12.75
N GLU A 62 -6.80 17.04 13.85
CA GLU A 62 -7.17 18.43 14.19
C GLU A 62 -6.89 19.44 13.05
N ALA A 63 -7.68 20.51 13.01
CA ALA A 63 -7.77 21.45 11.90
C ALA A 63 -6.56 22.38 11.71
N THR A 64 -5.55 22.32 12.56
CA THR A 64 -4.36 23.20 12.50
C THR A 64 -3.41 22.85 11.35
N ASP A 65 -3.50 21.64 10.78
CA ASP A 65 -2.56 21.13 9.76
C ASP A 65 -3.18 21.00 8.35
N LYS A 66 -4.17 21.84 8.01
CA LYS A 66 -4.96 21.74 6.75
C LYS A 66 -4.12 21.57 5.47
N SER A 67 -3.07 22.38 5.27
CA SER A 67 -2.25 22.33 4.05
C SER A 67 -1.53 20.98 3.91
N TRP A 68 -0.95 20.47 4.99
CA TRP A 68 -0.30 19.17 4.98
C TRP A 68 -1.30 18.04 4.74
N LYS A 69 -2.47 18.08 5.39
CA LYS A 69 -3.56 17.12 5.16
C LYS A 69 -3.94 17.06 3.67
N THR A 70 -4.15 18.22 3.04
CA THR A 70 -4.49 18.30 1.61
C THR A 70 -3.42 17.69 0.72
N ILE A 71 -2.14 17.99 0.97
CA ILE A 71 -1.03 17.44 0.17
C ILE A 71 -0.96 15.91 0.32
N GLN A 72 -1.09 15.38 1.53
CA GLN A 72 -1.00 13.93 1.77
C GLN A 72 -2.21 13.17 1.23
N ASN A 73 -3.42 13.73 1.36
CA ASN A 73 -4.61 13.13 0.77
C ASN A 73 -4.52 13.14 -0.76
N GLY A 74 -4.10 14.26 -1.36
CA GLY A 74 -3.89 14.36 -2.81
C GLY A 74 -2.81 13.40 -3.32
N THR A 75 -1.69 13.29 -2.60
CA THR A 75 -0.63 12.32 -2.91
C THR A 75 -1.17 10.89 -2.84
N SER A 76 -1.94 10.56 -1.81
CA SER A 76 -2.50 9.21 -1.65
C SER A 76 -3.51 8.87 -2.74
N ILE A 77 -4.36 9.81 -3.14
CA ILE A 77 -5.30 9.64 -4.25
C ILE A 77 -4.54 9.43 -5.57
N ALA A 78 -3.47 10.19 -5.82
CA ALA A 78 -2.66 10.03 -7.02
C ALA A 78 -2.03 8.63 -7.12
N PHE A 79 -1.48 8.11 -6.02
CA PHE A 79 -0.95 6.74 -5.98
C PHE A 79 -2.04 5.69 -6.14
N ILE A 80 -3.21 5.86 -5.50
CA ILE A 80 -4.36 4.97 -5.70
C ILE A 80 -4.72 4.90 -7.19
N ALA A 81 -4.77 6.03 -7.89
CA ALA A 81 -5.04 6.06 -9.33
C ALA A 81 -3.97 5.30 -10.14
N MET A 82 -2.67 5.46 -9.83
CA MET A 82 -1.59 4.70 -10.47
C MET A 82 -1.75 3.19 -10.24
N TYR A 83 -2.07 2.77 -9.01
CA TYR A 83 -2.33 1.36 -8.70
C TYR A 83 -3.57 0.82 -9.41
N SER A 84 -4.63 1.62 -9.55
CA SER A 84 -5.82 1.24 -10.33
C SER A 84 -5.49 0.98 -11.80
N VAL A 85 -4.59 1.78 -12.41
CA VAL A 85 -4.12 1.54 -13.78
C VAL A 85 -3.35 0.22 -13.87
N LEU A 86 -2.41 -0.03 -12.96
CA LEU A 86 -1.66 -1.30 -12.94
C LEU A 86 -2.58 -2.51 -12.70
N PHE A 87 -3.59 -2.37 -11.84
CA PHE A 87 -4.59 -3.39 -11.61
C PHE A 87 -5.43 -3.66 -12.86
N ALA A 88 -5.86 -2.60 -13.56
CA ALA A 88 -6.58 -2.75 -14.83
C ALA A 88 -5.74 -3.51 -15.86
N LEU A 89 -4.44 -3.21 -15.99
CA LEU A 89 -3.54 -3.93 -16.90
C LEU A 89 -3.47 -5.44 -16.58
N LEU A 90 -3.49 -5.82 -15.29
CA LEU A 90 -3.56 -7.22 -14.89
C LEU A 90 -4.87 -7.89 -15.32
N LEU A 91 -6.00 -7.18 -15.26
CA LEU A 91 -7.29 -7.70 -15.76
C LEU A 91 -7.28 -7.83 -17.28
N PHE A 92 -6.76 -6.85 -18.01
CA PHE A 92 -6.68 -6.89 -19.48
C PHE A 92 -5.82 -8.05 -20.01
N LYS A 93 -4.81 -8.47 -19.24
CA LYS A 93 -3.95 -9.61 -19.57
C LYS A 93 -4.75 -10.92 -19.67
N GLU A 94 -5.87 -11.08 -18.97
CA GLU A 94 -6.68 -12.30 -19.06
C GLU A 94 -7.25 -12.51 -20.47
N SER A 95 -7.53 -11.42 -21.20
CA SER A 95 -8.05 -11.47 -22.57
C SER A 95 -7.00 -11.21 -23.65
N ASN A 96 -5.82 -10.66 -23.31
CA ASN A 96 -4.80 -10.21 -24.28
C ASN A 96 -3.36 -10.49 -23.80
N ALA A 97 -3.05 -11.76 -23.50
CA ALA A 97 -1.80 -12.14 -22.84
C ALA A 97 -0.51 -11.73 -23.58
N GLU A 98 -0.53 -11.65 -24.91
CA GLU A 98 0.65 -11.31 -25.72
C GLU A 98 0.99 -9.80 -25.73
N MET A 99 0.03 -8.93 -25.41
CA MET A 99 0.25 -7.48 -25.44
C MET A 99 0.81 -6.92 -24.13
N ILE A 100 0.72 -7.66 -23.04
CA ILE A 100 0.98 -7.16 -21.68
C ILE A 100 2.22 -7.82 -21.08
N ASP A 101 3.26 -7.02 -20.83
CA ASP A 101 4.47 -7.47 -20.13
C ASP A 101 4.24 -7.50 -18.61
N LEU A 102 4.06 -8.72 -18.08
CA LEU A 102 3.87 -8.96 -16.64
C LEU A 102 5.10 -8.60 -15.80
N ILE A 103 6.31 -8.76 -16.34
CA ILE A 103 7.55 -8.44 -15.62
C ILE A 103 7.65 -6.93 -15.42
N ALA A 104 7.27 -6.14 -16.45
CA ALA A 104 7.21 -4.70 -16.35
C ALA A 104 6.20 -4.23 -15.29
N ILE A 105 5.01 -4.85 -15.24
CA ILE A 105 3.98 -4.52 -14.23
C ILE A 105 4.48 -4.90 -12.82
N GLU A 106 5.10 -6.07 -12.66
CA GLU A 106 5.63 -6.51 -11.36
C GLU A 106 6.72 -5.57 -10.85
N ARG A 107 7.69 -5.20 -11.69
CA ARG A 107 8.75 -4.25 -11.31
C ARG A 107 8.21 -2.86 -10.99
N SER A 108 7.24 -2.39 -11.77
CA SER A 108 6.60 -1.07 -11.56
C SER A 108 5.81 -1.04 -10.26
N SER A 109 5.02 -2.08 -10.00
CA SER A 109 4.24 -2.20 -8.76
C SER A 109 5.12 -2.37 -7.53
N LEU A 110 6.20 -3.15 -7.60
CA LEU A 110 7.20 -3.25 -6.54
C LEU A 110 7.84 -1.89 -6.24
N GLY A 111 8.33 -1.19 -7.27
CA GLY A 111 8.95 0.12 -7.12
C GLY A 111 7.99 1.14 -6.48
N LEU A 112 6.75 1.22 -6.97
CA LEU A 112 5.72 2.05 -6.36
C LEU A 112 5.45 1.65 -4.92
N SER A 113 5.37 0.35 -4.60
CA SER A 113 5.08 -0.12 -3.24
C SER A 113 6.14 0.29 -2.22
N ILE A 114 7.42 0.32 -2.63
CA ILE A 114 8.53 0.80 -1.79
C ILE A 114 8.37 2.30 -1.52
N VAL A 115 8.07 3.09 -2.56
CA VAL A 115 7.84 4.54 -2.41
C VAL A 115 6.62 4.81 -1.52
N SER A 116 5.52 4.08 -1.73
CA SER A 116 4.31 4.16 -0.92
C SER A 116 4.59 3.84 0.55
N PHE A 117 5.41 2.82 0.82
CA PHE A 117 5.82 2.47 2.17
C PHE A 117 6.62 3.59 2.85
N ILE A 118 7.55 4.22 2.14
CA ILE A 118 8.32 5.37 2.65
C ILE A 118 7.38 6.55 2.96
N ILE A 119 6.42 6.85 2.08
CA ILE A 119 5.43 7.91 2.29
C ILE A 119 4.58 7.59 3.52
N SER A 120 4.04 6.38 3.64
CA SER A 120 3.27 5.94 4.81
C SER A 120 4.08 6.02 6.10
N PHE A 121 5.37 5.69 6.06
CA PHE A 121 6.26 5.83 7.22
C PHE A 121 6.50 7.30 7.59
N SER A 122 6.61 8.20 6.61
CA SER A 122 6.70 9.64 6.85
C SER A 122 5.43 10.20 7.49
N VAL A 123 4.26 9.81 6.96
CA VAL A 123 2.94 10.14 7.54
C VAL A 123 2.84 9.62 8.96
N PHE A 124 3.22 8.37 9.20
CA PHE A 124 3.26 7.77 10.54
C PHE A 124 4.06 8.60 11.52
N HIS A 125 5.29 8.96 11.14
CA HIS A 125 6.22 9.67 12.00
C HIS A 125 5.66 11.04 12.38
N ARG A 126 5.10 11.78 11.41
CA ARG A 126 4.50 13.09 11.68
C ARG A 126 3.27 12.99 12.56
N ILE A 127 2.33 12.09 12.27
CA ILE A 127 1.12 11.89 13.09
C ILE A 127 1.50 11.49 14.52
N SER A 128 2.50 10.62 14.65
CA SER A 128 3.02 10.18 15.95
C SER A 128 3.61 11.34 16.75
N LYS A 129 4.29 12.28 16.10
CA LYS A 129 4.82 13.50 16.73
C LYS A 129 3.68 14.42 17.20
N LEU A 130 2.73 14.72 16.31
CA LEU A 130 1.60 15.62 16.59
C LEU A 130 0.78 15.15 17.80
N ARG A 131 0.50 13.84 17.89
CA ARG A 131 -0.21 13.23 19.04
C ARG A 131 0.54 13.29 20.37
N THR A 132 1.84 13.59 20.37
CA THR A 132 2.64 13.71 21.61
C THR A 132 2.70 15.14 22.12
N THR A 133 2.55 16.13 21.23
CA THR A 133 2.60 17.56 21.55
C THR A 133 1.24 18.20 21.81
N GLY A 134 0.14 17.49 21.57
CA GLY A 134 -1.24 17.94 21.82
C GLY A 134 -1.85 17.44 23.12
N GLU A 135 -1.06 16.80 23.99
CA GLU A 135 -1.36 16.51 25.39
C GLU A 135 -0.54 17.46 26.28
#